data_AF-A0A4Q2Y854-F1
#
_entry.id   AF-A0A4Q2Y854-F1
#
_cell.length_a   1.000
_cell.length_b   1.000
_cell.length_c   1.000
_cell.angle_alpha   90.00
_cell.angle_beta   90.00
_cell.angle_gamma   90.00
#
_symmetry.space_group_name_H-M   'P 1'
#
loop_
_entity.id
_entity.type
_entity.pdbx_description
1 polymer ?
#
loop_
_entity_poly.entity_id
_entity_poly.type
_entity_poly.pdbx_seq_one_letter_code
_entity_poly.pdbx_strand_id
1 'polypeptide(L)'
;MGNWKPAASADTPAAAATVNQPIDAELQALQGTWEGFRLDQEKPDDSPVKQPNTITVRVTGNSLHFHRDTNFWFETTITPIAGTEPQQLRAVIKRGSNSIGEVVVVIFKLEDGTLTLATDNGSPEALKVFKDAPNRYELRKVQPQQKMSGGGLGSLVLEGNELHASLETRPIDDSVRHVPRALIPENPHVSTDAAFVEAIARNGSQGGLGAEGIRSALHALYREKNELGFYGLEAVSTADADRWEEALRKTWAHMGRLGRAQVHRKGLVLVVVWTDGVSPECWKAVNAKVVERLSAP
;
A
#
# COMPACT_ATOMS: atom_id res chain seq x y z
N MET A 1 23.07 -61.91 -41.77
CA MET A 1 22.93 -61.47 -40.36
C MET A 1 24.15 -60.64 -40.03
N GLY A 2 23.99 -59.33 -39.81
CA GLY A 2 25.14 -58.46 -39.59
C GLY A 2 24.78 -56.98 -39.54
N ASN A 3 24.37 -56.56 -38.34
CA ASN A 3 24.54 -55.25 -37.70
C ASN A 3 24.10 -53.96 -38.42
N TRP A 4 22.92 -53.52 -37.96
CA TRP A 4 22.46 -52.14 -37.92
C TRP A 4 23.36 -51.30 -36.98
N LYS A 5 23.88 -50.17 -37.48
CA LYS A 5 24.44 -49.06 -36.70
C LYS A 5 23.58 -47.82 -36.99
N PRO A 6 22.96 -47.15 -36.01
CA PRO A 6 22.46 -45.81 -36.22
C PRO A 6 23.60 -44.80 -36.14
N ALA A 7 23.58 -43.86 -37.08
CA ALA A 7 24.44 -42.70 -37.15
C ALA A 7 24.17 -41.74 -35.97
N ALA A 8 25.23 -41.04 -35.58
CA ALA A 8 25.26 -40.07 -34.51
C ALA A 8 24.21 -38.95 -34.70
N SER A 9 23.54 -38.61 -33.61
CA SER A 9 22.66 -37.46 -33.47
C SER A 9 23.40 -36.16 -33.82
N ALA A 10 22.83 -35.38 -34.71
CA ALA A 10 23.25 -34.01 -34.97
C ALA A 10 22.86 -33.12 -33.78
N ASP A 11 23.87 -32.47 -33.21
CA ASP A 11 23.69 -31.38 -32.25
C ASP A 11 22.85 -30.27 -32.89
N THR A 12 21.70 -30.01 -32.29
CA THR A 12 20.90 -28.81 -32.58
C THR A 12 21.42 -27.70 -31.69
N PRO A 13 21.88 -26.56 -32.23
CA PRO A 13 22.31 -25.44 -31.40
C PRO A 13 21.10 -24.86 -30.66
N ALA A 14 21.26 -24.68 -29.35
CA ALA A 14 20.31 -24.03 -28.48
C ALA A 14 19.99 -22.62 -29.00
N ALA A 15 18.73 -22.41 -29.38
CA ALA A 15 18.19 -21.07 -29.58
C ALA A 15 18.17 -20.37 -28.21
N ALA A 16 19.06 -19.39 -28.05
CA ALA A 16 19.04 -18.46 -26.94
C ALA A 16 17.69 -17.70 -26.96
N ALA A 17 16.78 -18.09 -26.08
CA ALA A 17 15.56 -17.32 -25.82
C ALA A 17 15.91 -16.18 -24.85
N THR A 18 16.05 -14.96 -25.38
CA THR A 18 16.09 -13.75 -24.56
C THR A 18 15.43 -12.60 -25.32
N VAL A 19 14.09 -12.53 -25.31
CA VAL A 19 13.35 -11.26 -25.47
C VAL A 19 11.98 -11.41 -24.78
N ASN A 20 11.88 -11.03 -23.50
CA ASN A 20 10.59 -10.73 -22.85
C ASN A 20 10.71 -9.63 -21.78
N GLN A 21 11.85 -8.94 -21.70
CA GLN A 21 12.21 -8.08 -20.56
C GLN A 21 11.83 -6.57 -20.61
N PRO A 22 11.44 -5.91 -21.73
CA PRO A 22 11.18 -4.46 -21.69
C PRO A 22 9.88 -4.08 -20.97
N ILE A 23 8.82 -4.88 -21.15
CA ILE A 23 7.45 -4.53 -20.70
C ILE A 23 7.34 -4.53 -19.18
N ASP A 24 8.00 -5.48 -18.51
CA ASP A 24 8.02 -5.57 -17.06
C ASP A 24 8.79 -4.41 -16.43
N ALA A 25 9.88 -3.96 -17.06
CA ALA A 25 10.71 -2.87 -16.55
C ALA A 25 9.96 -1.52 -16.56
N GLU A 26 9.19 -1.23 -17.61
CA GLU A 26 8.38 -0.01 -17.70
C GLU A 26 7.28 0.01 -16.63
N LEU A 27 6.55 -1.11 -16.46
CA LEU A 27 5.55 -1.23 -15.39
C LEU A 27 6.20 -1.14 -14.02
N GLN A 28 7.38 -1.73 -13.83
CA GLN A 28 8.09 -1.72 -12.56
C GLN A 28 8.47 -0.29 -12.15
N ALA A 29 8.89 0.55 -13.10
CA ALA A 29 9.23 1.95 -12.83
C ALA A 29 8.00 2.77 -12.38
N LEU A 30 6.82 2.45 -12.90
CA LEU A 30 5.56 3.12 -12.58
C LEU A 30 4.96 2.72 -11.22
N GLN A 31 5.38 1.60 -10.62
CA GLN A 31 4.81 1.10 -9.36
C GLN A 31 4.86 2.14 -8.23
N GLY A 32 3.78 2.21 -7.44
CA GLY A 32 3.65 3.09 -6.28
C GLY A 32 2.55 4.14 -6.41
N THR A 33 2.56 5.10 -5.51
CA THR A 33 1.60 6.22 -5.48
C THR A 33 2.28 7.49 -5.98
N TRP A 34 1.57 8.25 -6.78
CA TRP A 34 2.01 9.50 -7.38
C TRP A 34 0.95 10.57 -7.11
N GLU A 35 1.38 11.76 -6.70
CA GLU A 35 0.50 12.89 -6.43
C GLU A 35 0.96 14.13 -7.19
N GLY A 36 0.02 14.93 -7.67
CA GLY A 36 0.35 16.17 -8.35
C GLY A 36 -0.89 16.89 -8.88
N PHE A 37 -0.74 17.54 -10.04
CA PHE A 37 -1.74 18.47 -10.55
C PHE A 37 -1.85 18.41 -12.07
N ARG A 38 -2.89 19.07 -12.59
CA ARG A 38 -3.17 19.18 -14.02
C ARG A 38 -2.60 20.50 -14.57
N LEU A 39 -1.76 20.43 -15.60
CA LEU A 39 -0.92 21.55 -16.04
C LEU A 39 -1.65 22.67 -16.80
N ASP A 40 -2.87 22.43 -17.28
CA ASP A 40 -3.70 23.39 -18.02
C ASP A 40 -4.67 24.17 -17.10
N GLN A 41 -4.75 23.81 -15.82
CA GLN A 41 -5.66 24.44 -14.86
C GLN A 41 -4.95 25.13 -13.69
N GLU A 42 -3.72 24.75 -13.33
CA GLU A 42 -3.04 25.27 -12.14
C GLU A 42 -1.57 25.62 -12.41
N LYS A 43 -1.15 26.83 -11.99
CA LYS A 43 0.26 27.16 -11.80
C LYS A 43 0.65 26.69 -10.39
N PRO A 44 1.80 26.02 -10.21
CA PRO A 44 2.27 25.67 -8.88
C PRO A 44 2.58 26.98 -8.13
N ASP A 45 1.82 27.28 -7.09
CA ASP A 45 2.18 28.28 -6.09
C ASP A 45 2.87 27.54 -4.93
N ASP A 46 3.89 28.15 -4.33
CA ASP A 46 4.91 27.54 -3.45
C ASP A 46 4.37 27.04 -2.08
N SER A 47 3.06 26.88 -1.92
CA SER A 47 2.44 26.47 -0.65
C SER A 47 2.04 24.98 -0.64
N PRO A 48 2.54 24.17 0.30
CA PRO A 48 2.26 22.73 0.41
C PRO A 48 0.93 22.46 1.13
N VAL A 49 -0.12 23.20 0.80
CA VAL A 49 -1.48 22.87 1.25
C VAL A 49 -2.06 21.93 0.19
N LYS A 50 -2.49 20.72 0.58
CA LYS A 50 -3.26 19.81 -0.29
C LYS A 50 -4.41 20.61 -0.91
N GLN A 51 -4.25 21.01 -2.17
CA GLN A 51 -5.27 21.78 -2.87
C GLN A 51 -6.46 20.85 -3.18
N PRO A 52 -7.69 21.38 -3.29
CA PRO A 52 -8.88 20.59 -3.60
C PRO A 52 -8.82 19.82 -4.94
N ASN A 53 -7.77 19.99 -5.74
CA ASN A 53 -7.58 19.38 -7.06
C ASN A 53 -6.35 18.46 -7.17
N THR A 54 -5.76 18.03 -6.05
CA THR A 54 -4.67 17.05 -6.10
C THR A 54 -5.10 15.78 -6.84
N ILE A 55 -4.33 15.42 -7.86
CA ILE A 55 -4.47 14.19 -8.62
C ILE A 55 -3.64 13.11 -7.94
N THR A 56 -4.26 11.98 -7.64
CA THR A 56 -3.58 10.79 -7.11
C THR A 56 -3.63 9.68 -8.16
N VAL A 57 -2.48 9.12 -8.49
CA VAL A 57 -2.34 7.94 -9.34
C VAL A 57 -1.63 6.85 -8.57
N ARG A 58 -2.25 5.69 -8.42
CA ARG A 58 -1.63 4.51 -7.80
C ARG A 58 -1.49 3.39 -8.82
N VAL A 59 -0.28 2.88 -8.98
CA VAL A 59 0.01 1.74 -9.85
C VAL A 59 0.41 0.54 -8.99
N THR A 60 -0.24 -0.60 -9.19
CA THR A 60 0.03 -1.85 -8.48
C THR A 60 -0.13 -3.02 -9.43
N GLY A 61 0.99 -3.69 -9.74
CA GLY A 61 1.06 -4.68 -10.81
C GLY A 61 0.68 -4.05 -12.15
N ASN A 62 -0.35 -4.60 -12.80
CA ASN A 62 -0.92 -4.09 -14.04
C ASN A 62 -2.20 -3.27 -13.81
N SER A 63 -2.46 -2.81 -12.58
CA SER A 63 -3.60 -1.97 -12.26
C SER A 63 -3.16 -0.52 -12.05
N LEU A 64 -3.91 0.43 -12.62
CA LEU A 64 -3.75 1.87 -12.37
C LEU A 64 -5.06 2.43 -11.86
N HIS A 65 -5.01 3.04 -10.67
CA HIS A 65 -6.09 3.78 -10.06
C HIS A 65 -5.81 5.28 -10.17
N PHE A 66 -6.68 6.00 -10.87
CA PHE A 66 -6.65 7.44 -11.02
C PHE A 66 -7.75 8.05 -10.17
N HIS A 67 -7.44 9.07 -9.39
CA HIS A 67 -8.40 9.78 -8.55
C HIS A 67 -8.10 11.27 -8.55
N ARG A 68 -9.11 12.08 -8.91
CA ARG A 68 -9.09 13.53 -8.68
C ARG A 68 -10.07 13.89 -7.56
N ASP A 69 -11.31 13.46 -7.70
CA ASP A 69 -12.41 13.77 -6.80
C ASP A 69 -13.47 12.65 -6.81
N THR A 70 -14.52 12.79 -6.01
CA THR A 70 -15.60 11.79 -5.88
C THR A 70 -16.34 11.49 -7.19
N ASN A 71 -16.33 12.43 -8.15
CA ASN A 71 -17.02 12.31 -9.42
C ASN A 71 -16.08 11.87 -10.57
N PHE A 72 -14.77 12.03 -10.39
CA PHE A 72 -13.78 11.79 -11.43
C PHE A 72 -12.63 10.88 -10.95
N TRP A 73 -12.85 9.57 -11.10
CA TRP A 73 -11.90 8.52 -10.76
C TRP A 73 -12.09 7.29 -11.67
N PHE A 74 -11.03 6.50 -11.84
CA PHE A 74 -11.03 5.28 -12.65
C PHE A 74 -10.12 4.20 -12.04
N GLU A 75 -10.54 2.94 -12.09
CA GLU A 75 -9.66 1.78 -11.94
C GLU A 75 -9.47 1.14 -13.32
N THR A 76 -8.22 0.89 -13.71
CA THR A 76 -7.87 0.40 -15.04
C THR A 76 -6.93 -0.79 -14.99
N THR A 77 -6.99 -1.64 -16.00
CA THR A 77 -5.89 -2.58 -16.32
C THR A 77 -5.01 -1.93 -17.38
N ILE A 78 -3.71 -1.82 -17.11
CA ILE A 78 -2.74 -1.19 -18.00
C ILE A 78 -1.85 -2.21 -18.70
N THR A 79 -1.44 -1.89 -19.92
CA THR A 79 -0.49 -2.69 -20.70
C THR A 79 0.44 -1.74 -21.46
N PRO A 80 1.76 -1.76 -21.21
CA PRO A 80 2.71 -0.96 -21.98
C PRO A 80 2.72 -1.35 -23.46
N ILE A 81 3.00 -0.37 -24.32
CA ILE A 81 3.14 -0.55 -25.76
C ILE A 81 4.63 -0.37 -26.10
N ALA A 82 5.33 -1.49 -26.25
CA ALA A 82 6.77 -1.50 -26.46
C ALA A 82 7.19 -0.77 -27.76
N GLY A 83 8.35 -0.11 -27.71
CA GLY A 83 8.98 0.52 -28.88
C GLY A 83 8.29 1.80 -29.37
N THR A 84 7.51 2.45 -28.51
CA THR A 84 6.85 3.73 -28.81
C THR A 84 7.66 4.92 -28.30
N GLU A 85 7.68 6.00 -29.07
CA GLU A 85 8.24 7.28 -28.67
C GLU A 85 7.23 8.40 -28.99
N PRO A 86 6.64 9.08 -27.98
CA PRO A 86 6.80 8.86 -26.54
C PRO A 86 6.28 7.50 -26.06
N GLN A 87 6.73 7.05 -24.88
CA GLN A 87 6.27 5.77 -24.29
C GLN A 87 4.77 5.78 -24.09
N GLN A 88 4.12 4.64 -24.34
CA GLN A 88 2.66 4.51 -24.29
C GLN A 88 2.22 3.35 -23.40
N LEU A 89 1.07 3.55 -22.75
CA LEU A 89 0.32 2.47 -22.11
C LEU A 89 -1.13 2.49 -22.59
N ARG A 90 -1.69 1.29 -22.75
CA ARG A 90 -3.11 1.07 -23.00
C ARG A 90 -3.80 0.81 -21.68
N ALA A 91 -4.75 1.65 -21.30
CA ALA A 91 -5.55 1.51 -20.09
C ALA A 91 -6.97 1.08 -20.44
N VAL A 92 -7.42 -0.06 -19.91
CA VAL A 92 -8.80 -0.54 -20.03
C VAL A 92 -9.53 -0.25 -18.74
N ILE A 93 -10.56 0.61 -18.78
CA ILE A 93 -11.31 1.02 -17.60
C ILE A 93 -12.18 -0.15 -17.11
N LYS A 94 -11.97 -0.55 -15.86
CA LYS A 94 -12.70 -1.61 -15.17
C LYS A 94 -13.79 -1.05 -14.26
N ARG A 95 -13.54 0.11 -13.66
CA ARG A 95 -14.49 0.84 -12.81
C ARG A 95 -14.31 2.35 -12.97
N GLY A 96 -15.39 3.09 -12.76
CA GLY A 96 -15.44 4.55 -12.84
C GLY A 96 -16.89 5.03 -12.99
N SER A 97 -17.11 6.34 -13.04
CA SER A 97 -18.45 6.91 -13.03
C SER A 97 -19.27 6.62 -14.29
N ASN A 98 -18.67 6.61 -15.49
CA ASN A 98 -19.41 6.37 -16.75
C ASN A 98 -18.61 5.73 -17.90
N SER A 99 -17.42 5.15 -17.66
CA SER A 99 -16.48 4.76 -18.73
C SER A 99 -16.05 3.28 -18.71
N ILE A 100 -16.83 2.39 -18.09
CA ILE A 100 -16.45 0.96 -17.98
C ILE A 100 -16.32 0.32 -19.37
N GLY A 101 -15.20 -0.33 -19.62
CA GLY A 101 -14.88 -1.00 -20.88
C GLY A 101 -14.16 -0.11 -21.91
N GLU A 102 -14.13 1.21 -21.69
CA GLU A 102 -13.39 2.12 -22.56
C GLU A 102 -11.89 1.86 -22.51
N VAL A 103 -11.25 2.17 -23.63
CA VAL A 103 -9.82 1.96 -23.85
C VAL A 103 -9.19 3.32 -24.10
N VAL A 104 -8.27 3.70 -23.22
CA VAL A 104 -7.54 4.96 -23.33
C VAL A 104 -6.08 4.66 -23.60
N VAL A 105 -5.50 5.33 -24.60
CA VAL A 105 -4.06 5.33 -24.80
C VAL A 105 -3.46 6.54 -24.09
N VAL A 106 -2.50 6.27 -23.21
CA VAL A 106 -1.81 7.28 -22.41
C VAL A 106 -0.36 7.32 -22.84
N ILE A 107 0.16 8.51 -23.16
CA ILE A 107 1.59 8.71 -23.29
C ILE A 107 2.17 9.08 -21.93
N PHE A 108 3.35 8.56 -21.60
CA PHE A 108 3.99 8.83 -20.33
C PHE A 108 5.50 9.02 -20.47
N LYS A 109 6.08 9.68 -19.48
CA LYS A 109 7.54 9.73 -19.28
C LYS A 109 7.87 9.87 -17.81
N LEU A 110 9.04 9.36 -17.44
CA LEU A 110 9.64 9.48 -16.11
C LEU A 110 10.96 10.21 -16.22
N GLU A 111 11.02 11.43 -15.69
CA GLU A 111 12.21 12.29 -15.71
C GLU A 111 12.38 12.92 -14.32
N ASP A 112 13.58 12.83 -13.75
CA ASP A 112 13.93 13.45 -12.45
C ASP A 112 12.92 13.19 -11.32
N GLY A 113 12.40 11.96 -11.24
CA GLY A 113 11.41 11.55 -10.23
C GLY A 113 9.99 12.08 -10.45
N THR A 114 9.74 12.70 -11.60
CA THR A 114 8.43 13.20 -12.03
C THR A 114 7.85 12.29 -13.10
N LEU A 115 6.63 11.82 -12.85
CA LEU A 115 5.80 11.12 -13.82
C LEU A 115 4.94 12.14 -14.56
N THR A 116 5.10 12.23 -15.87
CA THR A 116 4.17 12.96 -16.74
C THR A 116 3.21 11.97 -17.39
N LEU A 117 1.90 12.21 -17.28
CA LEU A 117 0.87 11.47 -18.01
C LEU A 117 0.12 12.42 -18.94
N ALA A 118 -0.17 11.97 -20.16
CA ALA A 118 -0.99 12.73 -21.09
C ALA A 118 -1.98 11.84 -21.86
N THR A 119 -3.21 12.35 -22.01
CA THR A 119 -4.31 11.65 -22.70
C THR A 119 -5.10 12.60 -23.59
N ASP A 120 -5.68 12.07 -24.66
CA ASP A 120 -6.56 12.80 -25.58
C ASP A 120 -8.03 12.56 -25.24
N ASN A 121 -8.49 13.06 -24.09
CA ASN A 121 -9.90 12.97 -23.66
C ASN A 121 -10.55 11.57 -23.76
N GLY A 122 -9.77 10.50 -23.55
CA GLY A 122 -10.27 9.13 -23.63
C GLY A 122 -10.24 8.52 -25.03
N SER A 123 -9.61 9.19 -26.01
CA SER A 123 -9.39 8.63 -27.35
C SER A 123 -8.58 7.33 -27.27
N PRO A 124 -8.96 6.31 -28.08
CA PRO A 124 -8.15 5.10 -28.25
C PRO A 124 -6.93 5.34 -29.15
N GLU A 125 -6.79 6.53 -29.75
CA GLU A 125 -5.65 6.89 -30.60
C GLU A 125 -4.47 7.41 -29.78
N ALA A 126 -3.26 7.06 -30.22
CA ALA A 126 -2.04 7.48 -29.56
C ALA A 126 -1.72 8.96 -29.83
N LEU A 127 -1.53 9.73 -28.77
CA LEU A 127 -0.90 11.04 -28.86
C LEU A 127 0.55 10.91 -29.35
N LYS A 128 0.98 11.86 -30.17
CA LYS A 128 2.36 11.90 -30.68
C LYS A 128 3.29 12.78 -29.85
N VAL A 129 2.73 13.75 -29.11
CA VAL A 129 3.48 14.74 -28.34
C VAL A 129 2.72 15.14 -27.07
N PHE A 130 3.45 15.46 -26.00
CA PHE A 130 2.87 15.91 -24.73
C PHE A 130 2.28 17.33 -24.78
N LYS A 131 2.83 18.20 -25.63
CA LYS A 131 2.52 19.64 -25.62
C LYS A 131 1.06 19.94 -25.95
N ASP A 132 0.47 19.12 -26.82
CA ASP A 132 -0.87 19.34 -27.36
C ASP A 132 -1.92 18.45 -26.69
N ALA A 133 -1.54 17.72 -25.64
CA ALA A 133 -2.45 16.84 -24.92
C ALA A 133 -3.48 17.65 -24.12
N PRO A 134 -4.79 17.42 -24.31
CA PRO A 134 -5.83 18.16 -23.57
C PRO A 134 -5.86 17.82 -22.09
N ASN A 135 -5.39 16.64 -21.69
CA ASN A 135 -5.18 16.32 -20.28
C ASN A 135 -3.70 15.99 -20.08
N ARG A 136 -3.02 16.79 -19.26
CA ARG A 136 -1.61 16.60 -18.92
C ARG A 136 -1.41 16.76 -17.43
N TYR A 137 -0.79 15.76 -16.82
CA TYR A 137 -0.57 15.67 -15.39
C TYR A 137 0.92 15.59 -15.10
N GLU A 138 1.37 16.40 -14.15
CA GLU A 138 2.70 16.27 -13.54
C GLU A 138 2.52 15.72 -12.14
N LEU A 139 3.13 14.56 -11.89
CA LEU A 139 2.96 13.80 -10.66
C LEU A 139 4.32 13.50 -10.07
N ARG A 140 4.47 13.71 -8.77
CA ARG A 140 5.65 13.28 -8.04
C ARG A 140 5.36 11.99 -7.30
N LYS A 141 6.34 11.10 -7.24
CA LYS A 141 6.21 9.88 -6.47
C LYS A 141 5.99 10.29 -5.02
N VAL A 142 4.85 9.89 -4.46
CA VAL A 142 4.67 9.95 -3.02
C VAL A 142 5.67 8.95 -2.47
N GLN A 143 6.71 9.46 -1.82
CA GLN A 143 7.48 8.58 -0.98
C GLN A 143 6.46 8.03 0.03
N PRO A 144 6.30 6.70 0.17
CA PRO A 144 5.53 6.16 1.27
C PRO A 144 6.06 6.90 2.50
N GLN A 145 5.19 7.67 3.17
CA GLN A 145 5.57 8.58 4.25
C GLN A 145 6.67 7.89 5.01
N GLN A 146 7.89 8.44 4.88
CA GLN A 146 9.14 7.73 5.15
C GLN A 146 8.89 6.83 6.36
N LYS A 147 8.67 5.53 6.09
CA LYS A 147 8.18 4.56 7.07
C LYS A 147 9.17 4.68 8.21
N MET A 148 8.82 5.40 9.28
CA MET A 148 9.84 6.06 10.10
C MET A 148 10.81 5.00 10.55
N SER A 149 11.98 4.94 9.91
CA SER A 149 12.91 3.84 10.11
C SER A 149 13.69 4.05 11.41
N GLY A 150 13.32 5.08 12.19
CA GLY A 150 13.77 5.32 13.56
C GLY A 150 12.70 5.14 14.64
N GLY A 151 11.44 4.83 14.29
CA GLY A 151 10.38 4.55 15.26
C GLY A 151 10.21 3.05 15.44
N GLY A 152 10.09 2.57 16.68
CA GLY A 152 10.05 1.13 16.95
C GLY A 152 8.80 0.42 16.39
N LEU A 153 7.74 1.17 16.02
CA LEU A 153 6.56 0.65 15.33
C LEU A 153 6.79 0.35 13.85
N GLY A 154 7.80 0.93 13.21
CA GLY A 154 8.05 0.75 11.77
C GLY A 154 8.36 -0.70 11.39
N SER A 155 8.96 -1.47 12.31
CA SER A 155 9.28 -2.90 12.13
C SER A 155 8.04 -3.81 12.12
N LEU A 156 6.87 -3.29 12.52
CA LEU A 156 5.60 -4.01 12.64
C LEU A 156 4.60 -3.69 11.54
N VAL A 157 4.95 -2.78 10.62
CA VAL A 157 4.18 -2.55 9.40
C VAL A 157 4.54 -3.67 8.42
N LEU A 158 3.73 -4.74 8.46
CA LEU A 158 3.94 -6.00 7.75
C LEU A 158 2.71 -6.36 6.95
N GLU A 159 2.90 -6.94 5.77
CA GLU A 159 1.82 -7.58 5.03
C GLU A 159 1.34 -8.85 5.74
N GLY A 160 0.08 -9.24 5.51
CA GLY A 160 -0.51 -10.42 6.14
C GLY A 160 0.32 -11.69 5.90
N ASN A 161 0.82 -11.87 4.67
CA ASN A 161 1.63 -13.03 4.29
C ASN A 161 3.03 -13.04 4.94
N GLU A 162 3.55 -11.90 5.39
CA GLU A 162 4.78 -11.81 6.18
C GLU A 162 4.59 -12.26 7.64
N LEU A 163 3.35 -12.22 8.12
CA LEU A 163 2.96 -12.69 9.45
C LEU A 163 2.60 -14.18 9.44
N HIS A 164 1.79 -14.60 8.47
CA HIS A 164 1.38 -15.99 8.28
C HIS A 164 0.87 -16.21 6.85
N ALA A 165 1.18 -17.36 6.23
CA ALA A 165 0.84 -17.61 4.83
C ALA A 165 -0.67 -17.61 4.51
N SER A 166 -1.54 -17.80 5.52
CA SER A 166 -3.00 -17.75 5.36
C SER A 166 -3.62 -16.37 5.57
N LEU A 167 -2.83 -15.36 5.94
CA LEU A 167 -3.31 -14.00 6.17
C LEU A 167 -3.15 -13.13 4.94
N GLU A 168 -4.21 -12.38 4.64
CA GLU A 168 -4.22 -11.31 3.67
C GLU A 168 -4.34 -9.96 4.38
N THR A 169 -3.64 -8.96 3.89
CA THR A 169 -3.81 -7.57 4.35
C THR A 169 -5.17 -7.07 3.92
N ARG A 170 -6.02 -6.68 4.88
CA ARG A 170 -7.38 -6.25 4.56
C ARG A 170 -7.37 -4.86 3.89
N PRO A 171 -8.04 -4.68 2.74
CA PRO A 171 -8.26 -3.34 2.19
C PRO A 171 -9.10 -2.49 3.15
N ILE A 172 -8.77 -1.20 3.29
CA ILE A 172 -9.55 -0.28 4.11
C ILE A 172 -10.79 0.14 3.32
N ASP A 173 -11.95 -0.18 3.89
CA ASP A 173 -13.27 0.21 3.41
C ASP A 173 -14.09 0.80 4.56
N ASP A 174 -15.33 1.20 4.27
CA ASP A 174 -16.19 1.88 5.25
C ASP A 174 -16.74 0.92 6.33
N SER A 175 -16.42 -0.38 6.26
CA SER A 175 -16.84 -1.38 7.25
C SER A 175 -15.89 -1.50 8.44
N VAL A 176 -14.74 -0.82 8.42
CA VAL A 176 -13.82 -0.76 9.56
C VAL A 176 -14.46 0.08 10.66
N ARG A 177 -15.05 -0.59 11.65
CA ARG A 177 -15.91 0.05 12.67
C ARG A 177 -15.17 0.93 13.66
N HIS A 178 -13.85 0.80 13.73
CA HIS A 178 -13.07 1.30 14.87
C HIS A 178 -12.41 2.64 14.57
N VAL A 179 -11.96 2.88 13.34
CA VAL A 179 -11.19 4.09 13.01
C VAL A 179 -11.76 4.70 11.73
N PRO A 180 -12.04 6.02 11.72
CA PRO A 180 -12.51 6.70 10.52
C PRO A 180 -11.58 6.46 9.34
N ARG A 181 -12.14 6.06 8.19
CA ARG A 181 -11.39 5.82 6.95
C ARG A 181 -10.49 6.99 6.54
N ALA A 182 -10.94 8.22 6.77
CA ALA A 182 -10.17 9.42 6.45
C ALA A 182 -8.82 9.48 7.19
N LEU A 183 -8.69 8.80 8.33
CA LEU A 183 -7.46 8.71 9.12
C LEU A 183 -6.59 7.50 8.76
N ILE A 184 -7.10 6.58 7.92
CA ILE A 184 -6.38 5.37 7.51
C ILE A 184 -6.35 5.33 5.98
N PRO A 185 -5.38 6.01 5.34
CA PRO A 185 -5.27 6.03 3.89
C PRO A 185 -4.87 4.66 3.31
N GLU A 186 -4.21 3.81 4.10
CA GLU A 186 -3.71 2.50 3.71
C GLU A 186 -3.68 1.52 4.89
N ASN A 187 -3.39 0.25 4.64
CA ASN A 187 -3.25 -0.74 5.71
C ASN A 187 -2.12 -1.71 5.36
N PRO A 188 -1.19 -1.98 6.29
CA PRO A 188 -1.05 -1.33 7.61
C PRO A 188 -0.65 0.14 7.53
N HIS A 189 -1.00 0.94 8.54
CA HIS A 189 -0.69 2.38 8.58
C HIS A 189 -0.09 2.80 9.91
N VAL A 190 1.05 3.47 9.85
CA VAL A 190 1.73 4.11 10.98
C VAL A 190 1.75 5.61 10.77
N SER A 191 1.43 6.39 11.80
CA SER A 191 1.41 7.85 11.70
C SER A 191 1.63 8.53 13.05
N THR A 192 2.08 9.79 12.96
CA THR A 192 2.22 10.74 14.08
C THR A 192 1.12 11.81 14.07
N ASP A 193 0.20 11.74 13.10
CA ASP A 193 -0.95 12.63 13.04
C ASP A 193 -1.77 12.54 14.33
N ALA A 194 -2.06 13.70 14.94
CA ALA A 194 -2.67 13.76 16.26
C ALA A 194 -4.05 13.10 16.29
N ALA A 195 -4.87 13.28 15.24
CA ALA A 195 -6.20 12.70 15.17
C ALA A 195 -6.14 11.17 14.99
N PHE A 196 -5.19 10.69 14.18
CA PHE A 196 -4.93 9.26 14.05
C PHE A 196 -4.44 8.65 15.38
N VAL A 197 -3.45 9.27 16.03
CA VAL A 197 -2.92 8.79 17.32
C VAL A 197 -4.03 8.75 18.37
N GLU A 198 -4.85 9.79 18.49
CA GLU A 198 -6.00 9.80 19.39
C GLU A 198 -6.99 8.70 19.07
N ALA A 199 -7.32 8.49 17.80
CA ALA A 199 -8.24 7.44 17.38
C ALA A 199 -7.71 6.05 17.75
N ILE A 200 -6.43 5.73 17.49
CA ILE A 200 -5.85 4.43 17.83
C ILE A 200 -5.74 4.25 19.34
N ALA A 201 -5.31 5.28 20.07
CA ALA A 201 -5.18 5.23 21.52
C ALA A 201 -6.55 5.01 22.20
N ARG A 202 -7.59 5.69 21.72
CA ARG A 202 -8.97 5.52 22.18
C ARG A 202 -9.51 4.13 21.86
N ASN A 203 -9.29 3.61 20.65
CA ASN A 203 -9.76 2.27 20.29
C ASN A 203 -9.01 1.16 21.03
N GLY A 204 -7.69 1.25 21.09
CA GLY A 204 -6.83 0.31 21.81
C GLY A 204 -7.13 0.26 23.30
N SER A 205 -7.59 1.36 23.90
CA SER A 205 -8.01 1.42 25.31
C SER A 205 -9.53 1.26 25.52
N GLN A 206 -10.31 0.95 24.47
CA GLN A 206 -11.77 0.88 24.51
C GLN A 206 -12.43 2.14 25.09
N GLY A 207 -11.86 3.32 24.80
CA GLY A 207 -12.32 4.62 25.25
C GLY A 207 -11.73 5.09 26.58
N GLY A 208 -10.88 4.27 27.23
CA GLY A 208 -10.35 4.56 28.56
C GLY A 208 -9.23 5.59 28.61
N LEU A 209 -8.51 5.81 27.50
CA LEU A 209 -7.37 6.74 27.42
C LEU A 209 -7.38 7.55 26.12
N GLY A 210 -6.88 8.79 26.20
CA GLY A 210 -6.66 9.69 25.06
C GLY A 210 -5.29 9.50 24.42
N ALA A 211 -4.76 10.51 23.73
CA ALA A 211 -3.46 10.45 23.05
C ALA A 211 -2.24 10.75 23.97
N GLU A 212 -2.47 11.01 25.26
CA GLU A 212 -1.45 11.55 26.14
C GLU A 212 -0.24 10.60 26.28
N GLY A 213 0.95 11.15 26.04
CA GLY A 213 2.20 10.41 26.15
C GLY A 213 2.48 9.45 24.99
N ILE A 214 1.71 9.52 23.89
CA ILE A 214 1.95 8.74 22.66
C ILE A 214 2.55 9.64 21.58
N ARG A 215 3.65 9.19 20.96
CA ARG A 215 4.35 9.86 19.87
C ARG A 215 3.80 9.42 18.50
N SER A 216 3.58 8.13 18.34
CA SER A 216 3.14 7.54 17.08
C SER A 216 2.22 6.35 17.35
N ALA A 217 1.37 6.03 16.38
CA ALA A 217 0.45 4.91 16.44
C ALA A 217 0.54 4.05 15.18
N LEU A 218 0.12 2.80 15.29
CA LEU A 218 0.02 1.83 14.21
C LEU A 218 -1.38 1.20 14.24
N HIS A 219 -2.00 1.12 13.07
CA HIS A 219 -3.18 0.31 12.82
C HIS A 219 -2.84 -0.73 11.75
N ALA A 220 -3.16 -1.99 12.04
CA ALA A 220 -3.09 -3.04 11.04
C ALA A 220 -4.31 -3.95 11.14
N LEU A 221 -4.84 -4.39 9.99
CA LEU A 221 -5.96 -5.31 9.94
C LEU A 221 -5.73 -6.38 8.88
N TYR A 222 -5.92 -7.63 9.27
CA TYR A 222 -5.64 -8.79 8.45
C TYR A 222 -6.86 -9.70 8.44
N ARG A 223 -6.94 -10.53 7.40
CA ARG A 223 -8.05 -11.46 7.21
C ARG A 223 -7.53 -12.83 6.83
N GLU A 224 -8.07 -13.84 7.51
CA GLU A 224 -8.07 -15.23 7.07
C GLU A 224 -9.54 -15.59 6.75
N LYS A 225 -10.14 -16.49 7.54
CA LYS A 225 -11.59 -16.67 7.57
C LYS A 225 -12.27 -15.51 8.33
N ASN A 226 -11.62 -15.08 9.42
CA ASN A 226 -12.05 -14.01 10.30
C ASN A 226 -10.94 -12.94 10.42
N GLU A 227 -11.15 -11.99 11.31
CA GLU A 227 -10.29 -10.82 11.46
C GLU A 227 -9.19 -11.01 12.52
N LEU A 228 -8.06 -10.36 12.27
CA LEU A 228 -6.96 -10.18 13.20
C LEU A 228 -6.43 -8.77 13.05
N GLY A 229 -6.26 -8.04 14.15
CA GLY A 229 -5.87 -6.64 14.10
C GLY A 229 -4.79 -6.28 15.10
N PHE A 230 -4.04 -5.23 14.78
CA PHE A 230 -3.02 -4.62 15.63
C PHE A 230 -3.44 -3.19 16.00
N TYR A 231 -3.28 -2.86 17.28
CA TYR A 231 -3.16 -1.49 17.76
C TYR A 231 -1.77 -1.31 18.34
N GLY A 232 -0.89 -0.61 17.63
CA GLY A 232 0.45 -0.28 18.09
C GLY A 232 0.51 1.16 18.61
N LEU A 233 1.24 1.38 19.70
CA LEU A 233 1.48 2.69 20.30
C LEU A 233 2.96 2.81 20.62
N GLU A 234 3.57 3.96 20.30
CA GLU A 234 4.92 4.30 20.71
C GLU A 234 4.87 5.45 21.70
N ALA A 235 5.28 5.19 22.93
CA ALA A 235 5.24 6.18 24.00
C ALA A 235 6.37 7.23 23.85
N VAL A 236 6.14 8.41 24.40
CA VAL A 236 7.14 9.49 24.46
C VAL A 236 8.22 9.20 25.50
N SER A 237 7.87 8.49 26.58
CA SER A 237 8.76 8.17 27.70
C SER A 237 8.49 6.77 28.27
N THR A 238 9.42 6.24 29.07
CA THR A 238 9.23 4.96 29.78
C THR A 238 8.04 5.01 30.73
N ALA A 239 7.85 6.13 31.44
CA ALA A 239 6.72 6.30 32.36
C ALA A 239 5.38 6.29 31.63
N ASP A 240 5.31 6.91 30.45
CA ASP A 240 4.10 6.82 29.61
C ASP A 240 3.89 5.38 29.12
N ALA A 241 4.95 4.69 28.70
CA ALA A 241 4.86 3.28 28.30
C ALA A 241 4.37 2.38 29.45
N ASP A 242 4.83 2.59 30.68
CA ASP A 242 4.37 1.85 31.86
C ASP A 242 2.87 2.08 32.11
N ARG A 243 2.44 3.34 32.10
CA ARG A 243 1.02 3.73 32.25
C ARG A 243 0.15 3.06 31.18
N TRP A 244 0.59 3.11 29.93
CA TRP A 244 -0.13 2.53 28.81
C TRP A 244 -0.17 1.01 28.87
N GLU A 245 0.92 0.35 29.26
CA GLU A 245 0.93 -1.11 29.39
C GLU A 245 -0.06 -1.59 30.45
N GLU A 246 -0.07 -0.96 31.62
CA GLU A 246 -1.00 -1.28 32.70
C GLU A 246 -2.45 -1.14 32.23
N ALA A 247 -2.78 -0.02 31.60
CA ALA A 247 -4.12 0.26 31.10
C ALA A 247 -4.55 -0.73 30.00
N LEU A 248 -3.68 -1.04 29.04
CA LEU A 248 -3.98 -2.00 27.97
C LEU A 248 -4.16 -3.41 28.54
N ARG A 249 -3.28 -3.86 29.43
CA ARG A 249 -3.40 -5.18 30.07
C ARG A 249 -4.70 -5.30 30.86
N LYS A 250 -5.11 -4.26 31.58
CA LYS A 250 -6.39 -4.21 32.29
C LYS A 250 -7.58 -4.27 31.33
N THR A 251 -7.56 -3.45 30.27
CA THR A 251 -8.64 -3.36 29.27
C THR A 251 -8.83 -4.70 28.54
N TRP A 252 -7.73 -5.32 28.12
CA TRP A 252 -7.76 -6.56 27.33
C TRP A 252 -7.75 -7.84 28.18
N ALA A 253 -7.78 -7.75 29.51
CA ALA A 253 -7.65 -8.90 30.40
C ALA A 253 -8.67 -10.02 30.12
N HIS A 254 -9.93 -9.65 29.84
CA HIS A 254 -10.96 -10.63 29.52
C HIS A 254 -10.67 -11.37 28.21
N MET A 255 -10.31 -10.63 27.15
CA MET A 255 -9.98 -11.22 25.85
C MET A 255 -8.68 -12.03 25.91
N GLY A 256 -7.73 -11.63 26.75
CA GLY A 256 -6.53 -12.41 27.04
C GLY A 256 -6.83 -13.77 27.66
N ARG A 257 -7.76 -13.83 28.64
CA ARG A 257 -8.20 -15.12 29.21
C ARG A 257 -8.88 -16.04 28.20
N LEU A 258 -9.51 -15.47 27.17
CA LEU A 258 -10.10 -16.23 26.07
C LEU A 258 -9.10 -16.60 24.97
N GLY A 259 -7.83 -16.20 25.09
CA GLY A 259 -6.83 -16.41 24.04
C GLY A 259 -7.10 -15.61 22.76
N ARG A 260 -7.81 -14.49 22.86
CA ARG A 260 -8.23 -13.64 21.72
C ARG A 260 -7.53 -12.29 21.66
N ALA A 261 -6.73 -11.95 22.67
CA ALA A 261 -5.91 -10.75 22.66
C ALA A 261 -4.61 -10.96 23.42
N GLN A 262 -3.55 -10.28 23.01
CA GLN A 262 -2.27 -10.26 23.70
C GLN A 262 -1.63 -8.89 23.61
N VAL A 263 -1.14 -8.39 24.75
CA VAL A 263 -0.40 -7.13 24.85
C VAL A 263 1.09 -7.44 24.90
N HIS A 264 1.82 -6.94 23.92
CA HIS A 264 3.28 -7.01 23.80
C HIS A 264 3.90 -5.66 24.08
N ARG A 265 5.11 -5.66 24.65
CA ARG A 265 5.89 -4.45 24.85
C ARG A 265 7.38 -4.71 24.64
N LYS A 266 8.06 -3.75 24.02
CA LYS A 266 9.52 -3.60 24.06
C LYS A 266 9.89 -2.13 24.16
N GLY A 267 10.56 -1.75 25.24
CA GLY A 267 10.96 -0.36 25.48
C GLY A 267 9.74 0.56 25.47
N LEU A 268 9.69 1.47 24.50
CA LEU A 268 8.62 2.45 24.32
C LEU A 268 7.47 1.96 23.43
N VAL A 269 7.63 0.80 22.77
CA VAL A 269 6.63 0.27 21.84
C VAL A 269 5.71 -0.71 22.55
N LEU A 270 4.41 -0.50 22.41
CA LEU A 270 3.35 -1.39 22.86
C LEU A 270 2.51 -1.83 21.67
N VAL A 271 2.07 -3.09 21.67
CA VAL A 271 1.20 -3.62 20.62
C VAL A 271 0.13 -4.49 21.26
N VAL A 272 -1.13 -4.17 20.97
CA VAL A 272 -2.23 -5.10 21.19
C VAL A 272 -2.45 -5.87 19.91
N VAL A 273 -2.28 -7.18 19.96
CA VAL A 273 -2.73 -8.10 18.91
C VAL A 273 -4.06 -8.68 19.36
N TRP A 274 -5.08 -8.65 18.51
CA TRP A 274 -6.39 -9.22 18.81
C TRP A 274 -6.95 -10.00 17.61
N THR A 275 -7.87 -10.92 17.86
CA THR A 275 -8.53 -11.69 16.81
C THR A 275 -10.00 -11.98 17.12
N ASP A 276 -10.81 -12.06 16.06
CA ASP A 276 -12.18 -12.57 16.11
C ASP A 276 -12.30 -14.02 15.57
N GLY A 277 -11.24 -14.81 15.77
CA GLY A 277 -11.26 -16.26 15.52
C GLY A 277 -10.49 -16.70 14.28
N VAL A 278 -9.25 -16.23 14.11
CA VAL A 278 -8.28 -16.93 13.24
C VAL A 278 -7.92 -18.30 13.82
N SER A 279 -7.31 -19.16 13.01
CA SER A 279 -6.85 -20.48 13.48
C SER A 279 -5.83 -20.36 14.63
N PRO A 280 -5.79 -21.31 15.60
CA PRO A 280 -4.81 -21.29 16.69
C PRO A 280 -3.34 -21.29 16.23
N GLU A 281 -3.06 -21.94 15.10
CA GLU A 281 -1.74 -21.96 14.47
C GLU A 281 -1.36 -20.56 13.97
N CYS A 282 -2.24 -19.91 13.21
CA CYS A 282 -2.06 -18.53 12.77
C CYS A 282 -1.88 -17.59 13.96
N TRP A 283 -2.76 -17.67 14.97
CA TRP A 283 -2.66 -16.87 16.19
C TRP A 283 -1.29 -16.99 16.88
N LYS A 284 -0.79 -18.23 17.04
CA LYS A 284 0.52 -18.49 17.64
C LYS A 284 1.65 -17.92 16.79
N ALA A 285 1.61 -18.13 15.47
CA ALA A 285 2.63 -17.66 14.53
C ALA A 285 2.73 -16.13 14.52
N VAL A 286 1.58 -15.43 14.45
CA VAL A 286 1.54 -13.96 14.49
C VAL A 286 2.16 -13.42 15.78
N ASN A 287 1.76 -13.94 16.94
CA ASN A 287 2.29 -13.47 18.22
C ASN A 287 3.80 -13.74 18.35
N ALA A 288 4.30 -14.88 17.85
CA ALA A 288 5.73 -15.15 17.80
C ALA A 288 6.46 -14.15 16.89
N LYS A 289 5.89 -13.84 15.72
CA LYS A 289 6.47 -12.88 14.77
C LYS A 289 6.52 -11.46 15.32
N VAL A 290 5.49 -11.04 16.06
CA VAL A 290 5.48 -9.73 16.74
C VAL A 290 6.59 -9.65 17.78
N VAL A 291 6.80 -10.69 18.60
CA VAL A 291 7.90 -10.74 19.58
C VAL A 291 9.27 -10.70 18.90
N GLU A 292 9.45 -11.43 17.81
CA GLU A 292 10.67 -11.43 16.98
C GLU A 292 10.98 -10.00 16.49
N ARG A 293 9.99 -9.33 15.87
CA ARG A 293 10.14 -7.98 15.30
C ARG A 293 10.35 -6.90 16.33
N LEU A 294 9.73 -7.02 17.50
CA LEU A 294 9.98 -6.14 18.64
C LEU A 294 11.38 -6.35 19.25
N SER A 295 11.98 -7.52 19.07
CA SER A 295 13.30 -7.85 19.64
C SER A 295 14.45 -7.64 18.66
N ALA A 296 14.15 -7.42 17.38
CA ALA A 296 15.14 -7.14 16.36
C ALA A 296 15.86 -5.80 16.68
N PRO A 297 17.20 -5.76 16.53
CA PRO A 297 17.99 -4.55 16.79
C PRO A 297 17.73 -3.43 15.78
#